data_AF-A0A7X7KU65-F1
#
_entry.id   AF-A0A7X7KU65-F1
#
_cell.length_a   1.000
_cell.length_b   1.000
_cell.length_c   1.000
_cell.angle_alpha   90.00
_cell.angle_beta   90.00
_cell.angle_gamma   90.00
#
_symmetry.space_group_name_H-M   'P 1'
#
loop_
_entity.id
_entity.type
_entity.pdbx_description
1 polymer ?
#
loop_
_entity_poly.entity_id
_entity_poly.type
_entity_poly.pdbx_seq_one_letter_code
_entity_poly.pdbx_strand_id
1 'polypeptide(L)'
;RLSIFAVLTQLLFILLTTSLRLPHLLFNNVLITFALAIAMLAAIDLVEKSSLDMMVIMKPVLSEGEVTKRFNPGGIRIPSWAGTLLGILLLALVIFLTIYFEPDYSLFGLITVLIFQRIDRNEPAYERTLRKDLKRRRWLLCLLFFALLNLLYAAGSIQTYGNSYYAWIEMYSILAIAFFPLYERGKKPSPLAKYFFYAFYPLHFALLLLVFAAMRA
;
A
#
# COMPACT_ATOMS: atom_id res chain seq x y z
N ARG A 1 9.75 -0.47 15.05
CA ARG A 1 9.63 -1.83 14.44
C ARG A 1 9.68 -1.73 12.92
N LEU A 2 8.74 -1.04 12.27
CA LEU A 2 8.77 -0.77 10.82
C LEU A 2 10.10 -0.13 10.37
N SER A 3 10.60 0.89 11.07
CA SER A 3 11.87 1.54 10.71
C SER A 3 13.07 0.59 10.80
N ILE A 4 13.16 -0.22 11.86
CA ILE A 4 14.22 -1.22 12.02
C ILE A 4 14.14 -2.26 10.90
N PHE A 5 12.94 -2.74 10.60
CA PHE A 5 12.70 -3.69 9.52
C PHE A 5 13.09 -3.12 8.14
N ALA A 6 12.71 -1.88 7.86
CA ALA A 6 13.05 -1.21 6.61
C ALA A 6 14.56 -1.00 6.49
N VAL A 7 15.25 -0.60 7.56
CA VAL A 7 16.71 -0.48 7.59
C VAL A 7 17.39 -1.84 7.36
N LEU A 8 16.95 -2.89 8.04
CA LEU A 8 17.51 -4.24 7.85
C LEU A 8 17.28 -4.77 6.42
N THR A 9 16.09 -4.55 5.88
CA THR A 9 15.75 -4.92 4.50
C THR A 9 16.63 -4.14 3.51
N GLN A 10 16.82 -2.84 3.71
CA GLN A 10 17.67 -2.01 2.86
C GLN A 10 19.13 -2.46 2.91
N LEU A 11 19.67 -2.76 4.11
CA LEU A 11 21.03 -3.26 4.28
C LEU A 11 21.22 -4.60 3.57
N LEU A 12 20.27 -5.53 3.71
CA LEU A 12 20.30 -6.80 3.00
C LEU A 12 20.34 -6.60 1.49
N PHE A 13 19.55 -5.65 0.96
CA PHE A 13 19.54 -5.33 -0.47
C PHE A 13 20.86 -4.74 -0.95
N ILE A 14 21.43 -3.79 -0.21
CA ILE A 14 22.74 -3.22 -0.54
C ILE A 14 23.80 -4.34 -0.59
N LEU A 15 23.82 -5.24 0.42
CA LEU A 15 24.78 -6.34 0.47
C LEU A 15 24.61 -7.33 -0.69
N LEU A 16 23.38 -7.76 -1.00
CA LEU A 16 23.10 -8.71 -2.07
C LEU A 16 23.38 -8.12 -3.45
N THR A 17 22.90 -6.91 -3.74
CA THR A 17 23.12 -6.24 -5.03
C THR A 17 24.61 -5.95 -5.27
N THR A 18 25.36 -5.55 -4.23
CA THR A 18 26.82 -5.39 -4.32
C THR A 18 27.51 -6.73 -4.59
N SER A 19 27.14 -7.78 -3.87
CA SER A 19 27.74 -9.13 -4.01
C SER A 19 27.46 -9.75 -5.37
N LEU A 20 26.26 -9.53 -5.92
CA LEU A 20 25.82 -10.04 -7.23
C LEU A 20 26.21 -9.13 -8.40
N ARG A 21 26.92 -8.02 -8.15
CA ARG A 21 27.32 -7.01 -9.16
C ARG A 21 26.12 -6.46 -9.96
N LEU A 22 25.05 -6.12 -9.25
CA LEU A 22 23.81 -5.54 -9.77
C LEU A 22 23.60 -4.09 -9.29
N PRO A 23 24.50 -3.13 -9.62
CA PRO A 23 24.49 -1.79 -9.05
C PRO A 23 23.26 -0.95 -9.45
N HIS A 24 22.61 -1.28 -10.57
CA HIS A 24 21.41 -0.59 -11.03
C HIS A 24 20.17 -0.84 -10.13
N LEU A 25 20.23 -1.83 -9.23
CA LEU A 25 19.15 -2.15 -8.29
C LEU A 25 19.36 -1.52 -6.89
N LEU A 26 20.41 -0.71 -6.71
CA LEU A 26 20.76 -0.12 -5.41
C LEU A 26 19.76 0.95 -4.94
N PHE A 27 18.96 1.51 -5.85
CA PHE A 27 18.09 2.66 -5.57
C PHE A 27 16.62 2.31 -5.24
N ASN A 28 16.29 1.02 -5.06
CA ASN A 28 14.96 0.65 -4.56
C ASN A 28 14.89 0.92 -3.05
N ASN A 29 14.29 2.05 -2.68
CA ASN A 29 14.17 2.46 -1.28
C ASN A 29 12.79 2.09 -0.71
N VAL A 30 12.75 0.94 -0.04
CA VAL A 30 11.55 0.40 0.62
C VAL A 30 11.02 1.33 1.72
N LEU A 31 11.93 2.04 2.42
CA LEU A 31 11.55 2.98 3.48
C LEU A 31 10.73 4.14 2.92
N ILE A 32 11.14 4.66 1.75
CA ILE A 32 10.41 5.73 1.05
C ILE A 32 9.04 5.22 0.62
N THR A 33 8.91 4.02 0.05
CA THR A 33 7.61 3.45 -0.31
C THR A 33 6.66 3.40 0.88
N PHE A 34 7.12 2.89 2.03
CA PHE A 34 6.28 2.81 3.23
C PHE A 34 5.92 4.19 3.79
N ALA A 35 6.87 5.13 3.82
CA ALA A 35 6.62 6.49 4.30
C ALA A 35 5.57 7.20 3.42
N LEU A 36 5.73 7.11 2.10
CA LEU A 36 4.79 7.69 1.14
C LEU A 36 3.41 7.01 1.20
N ALA A 37 3.36 5.69 1.40
CA ALA A 37 2.11 4.97 1.60
C ALA A 37 1.36 5.48 2.85
N ILE A 38 2.04 5.61 3.98
CA ILE A 38 1.44 6.13 5.21
C ILE A 38 0.94 7.57 5.00
N ALA A 39 1.76 8.42 4.37
CA ALA A 39 1.38 9.80 4.06
C ALA A 39 0.15 9.87 3.14
N MET A 40 0.09 9.03 2.10
CA MET A 40 -1.08 8.92 1.22
C MET A 40 -2.33 8.51 1.98
N LEU A 41 -2.24 7.48 2.82
CA LEU A 41 -3.38 7.01 3.62
C LEU A 41 -3.89 8.10 4.57
N ALA A 42 -2.99 8.85 5.21
CA ALA A 42 -3.35 9.97 6.06
C ALA A 42 -3.99 11.12 5.26
N ALA A 43 -3.46 11.42 4.07
CA ALA A 43 -3.99 12.45 3.19
C ALA A 43 -5.42 12.13 2.74
N ILE A 44 -5.68 10.88 2.33
CA ILE A 44 -7.02 10.43 1.94
C ILE A 44 -7.97 10.50 3.13
N ASP A 45 -7.56 10.00 4.29
CA ASP A 45 -8.40 10.02 5.49
C ASP A 45 -8.77 11.46 5.89
N LEU A 46 -7.83 12.39 5.73
CA LEU A 46 -8.04 13.81 5.95
C LEU A 46 -9.05 14.40 4.94
N VAL A 47 -8.90 14.12 3.65
CA VAL A 47 -9.85 14.56 2.60
C VAL A 47 -11.24 14.01 2.85
N GLU A 48 -11.37 12.71 3.11
CA GLU A 48 -12.66 12.04 3.30
C GLU A 48 -13.41 12.61 4.49
N LYS A 49 -12.77 12.64 5.66
CA LYS A 49 -13.42 13.12 6.89
C LYS A 49 -13.77 14.60 6.80
N SER A 50 -12.88 15.41 6.25
CA SER A 50 -13.12 16.85 6.06
C SER A 50 -14.26 17.11 5.06
N SER A 51 -14.33 16.33 3.97
CA SER A 51 -15.41 16.46 2.97
C SER A 51 -16.75 16.01 3.52
N LEU A 52 -16.78 14.92 4.30
CA LEU A 52 -17.99 14.47 4.99
C LEU A 52 -18.50 15.53 5.98
N ASP A 53 -17.61 16.18 6.73
CA ASP A 53 -17.97 17.27 7.63
C ASP A 53 -18.56 18.47 6.85
N MET A 54 -18.02 18.80 5.67
CA MET A 54 -18.60 19.82 4.79
C MET A 54 -20.01 19.45 4.32
N MET A 55 -20.24 18.20 3.92
CA MET A 55 -21.56 17.73 3.48
C MET A 55 -22.59 17.73 4.62
N VAL A 56 -22.18 17.47 5.86
CA VAL A 56 -23.05 17.52 7.03
C VAL A 56 -23.50 18.96 7.31
N ILE A 57 -22.63 19.96 7.09
CA ILE A 57 -22.97 21.39 7.23
C ILE A 57 -23.98 21.83 6.17
N MET A 58 -23.98 21.21 4.99
CA MET A 58 -24.91 21.53 3.90
C MET A 58 -26.33 20.97 4.10
N LYS A 59 -26.60 20.18 5.16
CA LYS A 59 -27.96 19.76 5.48
C LYS A 59 -28.75 20.96 6.02
N PRO A 60 -29.96 21.24 5.49
CA PRO A 60 -30.75 22.39 5.93
C PRO A 60 -31.06 22.27 7.42
N VAL A 61 -30.76 23.34 8.14
CA VAL A 61 -30.95 23.47 9.58
C VAL A 61 -32.45 23.62 9.86
N LEU A 62 -33.10 22.55 10.31
CA LEU A 62 -34.44 22.60 10.91
C LEU A 62 -34.41 22.96 12.41
N SER A 63 -33.24 23.33 12.96
CA SER A 63 -33.08 23.63 14.39
C SER A 63 -32.16 24.82 14.61
N GLU A 64 -32.73 25.93 15.09
CA GLU A 64 -32.02 27.14 15.51
C GLU A 64 -30.81 26.80 16.39
N GLY A 65 -29.61 26.93 15.83
CA GLY A 65 -28.34 26.72 16.52
C GLY A 65 -27.19 26.64 15.53
N GLU A 66 -26.19 27.52 15.66
CA GLU A 66 -24.98 27.50 14.85
C GLU A 66 -24.21 26.19 15.03
N VAL A 67 -24.41 25.23 14.13
CA VAL A 67 -23.64 23.98 14.11
C VAL A 67 -22.28 24.23 13.44
N THR A 68 -21.35 24.86 14.16
CA THR A 68 -19.94 24.92 13.75
C THR A 68 -19.24 23.59 14.06
N LYS A 69 -19.57 22.52 13.33
CA LYS A 69 -18.82 21.25 13.43
C LYS A 69 -17.45 21.42 12.77
N ARG A 70 -16.39 21.30 13.57
CA ARG A 70 -14.99 21.45 13.16
C ARG A 70 -14.33 20.07 13.15
N PHE A 71 -13.59 19.78 12.09
CA PHE A 71 -12.74 18.60 12.03
C PHE A 71 -11.65 18.71 13.11
N ASN A 72 -11.50 17.67 13.94
CA ASN A 72 -10.64 17.72 15.14
C ASN A 72 -9.57 16.61 15.14
N PRO A 73 -8.54 16.67 14.28
CA PRO A 73 -7.44 15.73 14.30
C PRO A 73 -6.61 15.94 15.58
N GLY A 74 -6.73 15.02 16.53
CA GLY A 74 -5.89 15.00 17.74
C GLY A 74 -6.07 16.21 18.67
N GLY A 75 -7.21 16.90 18.62
CA GLY A 75 -7.48 18.08 19.47
C GLY A 75 -7.25 19.44 18.79
N ILE A 76 -6.69 19.45 17.57
CA ILE A 76 -6.50 20.67 16.78
C ILE A 76 -7.77 20.93 15.96
N ARG A 77 -8.42 22.08 16.16
CA ARG A 77 -9.65 22.44 15.43
C ARG A 77 -9.29 23.08 14.08
N ILE A 78 -9.47 22.36 12.98
CA ILE A 78 -9.22 22.87 11.62
C ILE A 78 -10.57 23.05 10.91
N PRO A 79 -10.80 24.15 10.16
CA PRO A 79 -11.98 24.28 9.34
C PRO A 79 -11.99 23.23 8.22
N SER A 80 -13.14 22.62 7.95
CA SER A 80 -13.25 21.44 7.07
C SER A 80 -12.73 21.69 5.65
N TRP A 81 -12.94 22.88 5.07
CA TRP A 81 -12.39 23.23 3.76
C TRP A 81 -10.85 23.24 3.75
N ALA A 82 -10.22 23.69 4.82
CA ALA A 82 -8.75 23.73 4.94
C ALA A 82 -8.20 22.32 5.13
N GLY A 83 -8.92 21.45 5.85
CA GLY A 83 -8.59 20.02 5.95
C GLY A 83 -8.58 19.34 4.58
N THR A 84 -9.64 19.55 3.78
CA THR A 84 -9.72 19.02 2.40
C THR A 84 -8.59 19.54 1.52
N LEU A 85 -8.33 20.85 1.53
CA LEU A 85 -7.25 21.45 0.74
C LEU A 85 -5.88 20.89 1.13
N LEU A 86 -5.59 20.80 2.43
CA LEU A 86 -4.34 20.24 2.95
C LEU A 86 -4.17 18.78 2.53
N GLY A 87 -5.24 17.99 2.58
CA GLY A 87 -5.22 16.60 2.13
C GLY A 87 -4.95 16.45 0.63
N ILE A 88 -5.54 17.30 -0.21
CA ILE A 88 -5.28 17.33 -1.65
C ILE A 88 -3.82 17.71 -1.93
N LEU A 89 -3.30 18.74 -1.26
CA LEU A 89 -1.90 19.17 -1.41
C LEU A 89 -0.94 18.06 -0.98
N LEU A 90 -1.24 17.38 0.13
CA LEU A 90 -0.42 16.26 0.61
C LEU A 90 -0.47 15.07 -0.36
N LEU A 91 -1.61 14.77 -0.97
CA LEU A 91 -1.73 13.76 -2.02
C LEU A 91 -0.89 14.11 -3.25
N ALA A 92 -0.97 15.35 -3.72
CA ALA A 92 -0.18 15.82 -4.85
C ALA A 92 1.32 15.73 -4.55
N LEU A 93 1.73 16.11 -3.34
CA LEU A 93 3.12 15.97 -2.88
C LEU A 93 3.55 14.51 -2.87
N VAL A 94 2.73 13.58 -2.35
CA VAL A 94 3.08 12.16 -2.33
C VAL A 94 3.25 11.61 -3.76
N ILE A 95 2.36 11.95 -4.69
CA ILE A 95 2.49 11.54 -6.10
C ILE A 95 3.79 12.10 -6.69
N PHE A 96 4.08 13.39 -6.48
CA PHE A 96 5.31 14.02 -6.94
C PHE A 96 6.55 13.33 -6.38
N LEU A 97 6.61 13.08 -5.07
CA LEU A 97 7.75 12.40 -4.43
C LEU A 97 7.88 10.95 -4.90
N THR A 98 6.78 10.28 -5.24
CA THR A 98 6.81 8.92 -5.80
C THR A 98 7.44 8.92 -7.20
N ILE A 99 7.10 9.91 -8.03
CA ILE A 99 7.71 10.05 -9.35
C ILE A 99 9.18 10.46 -9.22
N TYR A 100 9.51 11.37 -8.31
CA TYR A 100 10.85 11.92 -8.15
C TYR A 100 11.85 10.93 -7.54
N PHE A 101 11.44 10.17 -6.51
CA PHE A 101 12.33 9.23 -5.81
C PHE A 101 12.31 7.81 -6.36
N GLU A 102 11.38 7.50 -7.29
CA GLU A 102 11.19 6.17 -7.87
C GLU A 102 11.29 5.04 -6.82
N PRO A 103 10.47 5.10 -5.75
CA PRO A 103 10.59 4.17 -4.63
C PRO A 103 10.19 2.76 -5.08
N ASP A 104 10.52 1.75 -4.27
CA ASP A 104 10.23 0.34 -4.58
C ASP A 104 8.74 0.15 -4.89
N TYR A 105 8.42 -0.40 -6.07
CA TYR A 105 7.06 -0.52 -6.66
C TYR A 105 6.32 0.78 -7.02
N SER A 106 6.92 1.96 -6.88
CA SER A 106 6.39 3.26 -7.33
C SER A 106 4.90 3.47 -7.00
N LEU A 107 4.13 4.06 -7.91
CA LEU A 107 2.69 4.29 -7.77
C LEU A 107 1.90 2.98 -7.63
N PHE A 108 2.37 1.89 -8.23
CA PHE A 108 1.71 0.58 -8.12
C PHE A 108 1.67 0.07 -6.67
N GLY A 109 2.77 0.21 -5.94
CA GLY A 109 2.85 -0.12 -4.52
C GLY A 109 1.88 0.71 -3.69
N LEU A 110 1.80 2.02 -3.96
CA LEU A 110 0.85 2.90 -3.28
C LEU A 110 -0.60 2.49 -3.55
N ILE A 111 -0.98 2.32 -4.81
CA ILE A 111 -2.34 1.90 -5.20
C ILE A 111 -2.71 0.57 -4.54
N THR A 112 -1.76 -0.37 -4.48
CA THR A 112 -1.95 -1.66 -3.80
C THR A 112 -2.30 -1.48 -2.33
N VAL A 113 -1.55 -0.66 -1.60
CA VAL A 113 -1.82 -0.34 -0.19
C VAL A 113 -3.20 0.31 -0.02
N LEU A 114 -3.57 1.22 -0.92
CA LEU A 114 -4.87 1.88 -0.92
C LEU A 114 -6.02 0.89 -1.12
N ILE A 115 -5.90 -0.02 -2.08
CA ILE A 115 -6.89 -1.07 -2.33
C ILE A 115 -7.06 -1.94 -1.08
N PHE A 116 -5.96 -2.41 -0.48
CA PHE A 116 -6.03 -3.19 0.76
C PHE A 116 -6.69 -2.43 1.90
N GLN A 117 -6.37 -1.15 2.07
CA GLN A 117 -7.00 -0.31 3.08
C GLN A 117 -8.52 -0.17 2.83
N ARG A 118 -8.95 -0.02 1.56
CA ARG A 118 -10.38 0.07 1.21
C ARG A 118 -11.11 -1.23 1.43
N ILE A 119 -10.51 -2.35 1.06
CA ILE A 119 -11.06 -3.68 1.34
C ILE A 119 -11.24 -3.86 2.85
N ASP A 120 -10.23 -3.48 3.65
CA ASP A 120 -10.30 -3.58 5.11
C ASP A 120 -11.35 -2.61 5.72
N ARG A 121 -11.45 -1.37 5.22
CA ARG A 121 -12.43 -0.39 5.72
C ARG A 121 -13.88 -0.76 5.40
N ASN A 122 -14.13 -1.31 4.21
CA ASN A 122 -15.47 -1.60 3.71
C ASN A 122 -16.02 -2.97 4.13
N GLU A 123 -15.27 -3.76 4.91
CA GLU A 123 -15.78 -5.00 5.48
C GLU A 123 -16.75 -4.68 6.64
N PRO A 124 -18.08 -4.87 6.46
CA PRO A 124 -19.06 -4.50 7.47
C PRO A 124 -18.90 -5.35 8.74
N ALA A 125 -19.14 -4.75 9.92
CA ALA A 125 -19.05 -5.45 11.20
C ALA A 125 -19.94 -6.71 11.29
N TYR A 126 -21.01 -6.77 10.49
CA TYR A 126 -21.93 -7.92 10.38
C TYR A 126 -21.35 -9.09 9.57
N GLU A 127 -20.35 -8.88 8.70
CA GLU A 127 -19.67 -9.96 7.95
C GLU A 127 -18.71 -10.79 8.83
N ARG A 128 -18.61 -10.50 10.12
CA ARG A 128 -17.96 -11.38 11.11
C ARG A 128 -18.59 -12.77 11.15
N THR A 129 -19.87 -12.90 10.80
CA THR A 129 -20.62 -14.18 10.71
C THR A 129 -20.81 -14.68 9.28
N LEU A 130 -20.24 -14.02 8.26
CA LEU A 130 -20.40 -14.42 6.87
C LEU A 130 -19.82 -15.84 6.63
N ARG A 131 -20.54 -16.68 5.87
CA ARG A 131 -20.06 -18.02 5.48
C ARG A 131 -18.65 -17.94 4.89
N LYS A 132 -17.77 -18.87 5.28
CA LYS A 132 -16.37 -19.00 4.81
C LYS A 132 -16.26 -18.92 3.28
N ASP A 133 -17.29 -19.37 2.57
CA ASP A 133 -17.37 -19.44 1.11
C ASP A 133 -17.38 -18.06 0.45
N LEU A 134 -18.11 -17.09 1.03
CA LEU A 134 -18.19 -15.71 0.51
C LEU A 134 -16.88 -14.96 0.74
N LYS A 135 -16.22 -15.20 1.88
CA LYS A 135 -14.87 -14.67 2.15
C LYS A 135 -13.89 -15.21 1.13
N ARG A 136 -13.89 -16.52 0.88
CA ARG A 136 -13.04 -17.17 -0.14
C ARG A 136 -13.27 -16.57 -1.53
N ARG A 137 -14.53 -16.33 -1.92
CA ARG A 137 -14.87 -15.76 -3.24
C ARG A 137 -14.37 -14.32 -3.41
N ARG A 138 -14.59 -13.43 -2.43
CA ARG A 138 -14.05 -12.06 -2.45
C ARG A 138 -12.53 -12.06 -2.53
N TRP A 139 -11.91 -12.96 -1.78
CA TRP A 139 -10.47 -13.08 -1.73
C TRP A 139 -9.89 -13.54 -3.08
N LEU A 140 -10.54 -14.54 -3.71
CA LEU A 140 -10.26 -14.96 -5.08
C LEU A 140 -10.42 -13.82 -6.08
N LEU A 141 -11.47 -13.01 -5.96
CA LEU A 141 -11.66 -11.83 -6.82
C LEU A 141 -10.55 -10.80 -6.64
N CYS A 142 -10.07 -10.57 -5.42
CA CYS A 142 -8.92 -9.69 -5.17
C CYS A 142 -7.66 -10.25 -5.83
N LEU A 143 -7.38 -11.55 -5.65
CA LEU A 143 -6.23 -12.18 -6.28
C LEU A 143 -6.30 -12.11 -7.81
N LEU A 144 -7.48 -12.38 -8.40
CA LEU A 144 -7.69 -12.26 -9.85
C LEU A 144 -7.53 -10.83 -10.34
N PHE A 145 -8.02 -9.85 -9.60
CA PHE A 145 -7.88 -8.44 -9.93
C PHE A 145 -6.41 -7.99 -9.91
N PHE A 146 -5.66 -8.37 -8.87
CA PHE A 146 -4.23 -8.08 -8.81
C PHE A 146 -3.44 -8.86 -9.86
N ALA A 147 -3.82 -10.10 -10.17
CA ALA A 147 -3.26 -10.85 -11.28
C ALA A 147 -3.44 -10.12 -12.62
N LEU A 148 -4.64 -9.59 -12.86
CA LEU A 148 -4.93 -8.80 -14.06
C LEU A 148 -4.13 -7.50 -14.10
N LEU A 149 -4.08 -6.74 -12.99
CA LEU A 149 -3.32 -5.49 -12.93
C LEU A 149 -1.84 -5.73 -13.22
N ASN A 150 -1.25 -6.78 -12.66
CA ASN A 150 0.16 -7.07 -12.89
C ASN A 150 0.42 -7.60 -14.31
N LEU A 151 -0.53 -8.34 -14.90
CA LEU A 151 -0.46 -8.72 -16.31
C LEU A 151 -0.47 -7.49 -17.22
N LEU A 152 -1.35 -6.52 -16.95
CA LEU A 152 -1.41 -5.26 -17.70
C LEU A 152 -0.13 -4.44 -17.52
N TYR A 153 0.39 -4.38 -16.29
CA TYR A 153 1.64 -3.70 -15.98
C TYR A 153 2.83 -4.36 -16.71
N ALA A 154 2.94 -5.69 -16.65
CA ALA A 154 3.98 -6.46 -17.34
C ALA A 154 3.92 -6.25 -18.86
N ALA A 155 2.71 -6.29 -19.45
CA ALA A 155 2.52 -6.03 -20.87
C ALA A 155 2.96 -4.61 -21.27
N GLY A 156 2.57 -3.60 -20.48
CA GLY A 156 3.00 -2.21 -20.68
C GLY A 156 4.51 -2.05 -20.54
N SER A 157 5.11 -2.64 -19.51
CA SER A 157 6.55 -2.59 -19.25
C SER A 157 7.37 -3.24 -20.38
N ILE A 158 6.94 -4.41 -20.87
CA ILE A 158 7.56 -5.08 -22.03
C ILE A 158 7.48 -4.18 -23.27
N GLN A 159 6.33 -3.55 -23.52
CA GLN A 159 6.13 -2.69 -24.68
C GLN A 159 6.96 -1.41 -24.61
N THR A 160 7.12 -0.81 -23.42
CA THR A 160 7.83 0.46 -23.24
C THR A 160 9.34 0.28 -23.13
N TYR A 161 9.81 -0.73 -22.39
CA TYR A 161 11.23 -0.87 -22.03
C TYR A 161 11.93 -2.02 -22.75
N GLY A 162 11.21 -2.88 -23.47
CA GLY A 162 11.77 -4.01 -24.23
C GLY A 162 12.44 -5.10 -23.38
N ASN A 163 12.46 -4.94 -22.06
CA ASN A 163 13.12 -5.85 -21.14
C ASN A 163 12.10 -6.65 -20.34
N SER A 164 11.82 -7.87 -20.80
CA SER A 164 10.84 -8.76 -20.20
C SER A 164 11.22 -9.25 -18.80
N TYR A 165 12.50 -9.22 -18.43
CA TYR A 165 12.97 -9.79 -17.17
C TYR A 165 12.43 -9.08 -15.93
N TYR A 166 12.35 -7.74 -15.96
CA TYR A 166 11.79 -6.96 -14.85
C TYR A 166 10.29 -7.23 -14.67
N ALA A 167 9.56 -7.25 -15.78
CA ALA A 167 8.13 -7.55 -15.80
C ALA A 167 7.83 -8.94 -15.20
N TRP A 168 8.64 -9.96 -15.53
CA TRP A 168 8.47 -11.31 -14.96
C TRP A 168 8.74 -11.36 -13.45
N ILE A 169 9.76 -10.65 -12.96
CA ILE A 169 10.06 -10.57 -11.52
C ILE A 169 8.92 -9.91 -10.75
N GLU A 170 8.34 -8.86 -11.31
CA GLU A 170 7.20 -8.16 -10.71
C GLU A 170 5.93 -9.02 -10.68
N MET A 171 5.72 -9.92 -11.65
CA MET A 171 4.60 -10.86 -11.61
C MET A 171 4.62 -11.78 -10.39
N TYR A 172 5.80 -12.15 -9.89
CA TYR A 172 5.93 -12.99 -8.68
C TYR A 172 5.50 -12.27 -7.40
N SER A 173 5.43 -10.94 -7.39
CA SER A 173 4.96 -10.17 -6.24
C SER A 173 3.48 -10.43 -5.90
N ILE A 174 2.66 -10.88 -6.86
CA ILE A 174 1.27 -11.31 -6.59
C ILE A 174 1.21 -12.49 -5.64
N LEU A 175 2.23 -13.34 -5.60
CA LEU A 175 2.26 -14.46 -4.65
C LEU A 175 2.27 -13.98 -3.20
N ALA A 176 2.80 -12.78 -2.93
CA ALA A 176 2.71 -12.15 -1.61
C ALA A 176 1.26 -11.94 -1.17
N ILE A 177 0.38 -11.63 -2.13
CA ILE A 177 -1.05 -11.45 -1.88
C ILE A 177 -1.64 -12.77 -1.40
N ALA A 178 -1.30 -13.91 -2.02
CA ALA A 178 -1.82 -15.24 -1.64
C ALA A 178 -1.63 -15.60 -0.15
N PHE A 179 -0.72 -14.93 0.57
CA PHE A 179 -0.49 -15.12 2.01
C PHE A 179 -1.33 -14.20 2.92
N PHE A 180 -2.01 -13.17 2.38
CA PHE A 180 -2.92 -12.30 3.15
C PHE A 180 -4.20 -12.93 3.72
N PRO A 181 -4.81 -14.03 3.18
CA PRO A 181 -6.05 -14.58 3.73
C PRO A 181 -5.86 -15.24 5.10
N LEU A 182 -4.62 -15.39 5.57
CA LEU A 182 -4.29 -15.97 6.87
C LEU A 182 -4.59 -15.03 8.05
N TYR A 183 -4.92 -13.77 7.79
CA TYR A 183 -5.18 -12.79 8.84
C TYR A 183 -6.69 -12.68 9.16
N GLU A 184 -7.16 -13.46 10.14
CA GLU A 184 -8.52 -13.32 10.67
C GLU A 184 -8.64 -12.04 11.51
N ARG A 185 -9.43 -11.08 11.04
CA ARG A 185 -9.70 -9.82 11.73
C ARG A 185 -10.34 -10.07 13.11
N GLY A 186 -9.69 -9.60 14.17
CA GLY A 186 -10.17 -9.72 15.56
C GLY A 186 -9.51 -10.82 16.38
N LYS A 187 -8.81 -11.78 15.76
CA LYS A 187 -7.88 -12.64 16.49
C LYS A 187 -6.52 -11.97 16.55
N LYS A 188 -5.91 -11.96 17.74
CA LYS A 188 -4.52 -11.53 17.89
C LYS A 188 -3.67 -12.44 17.00
N PRO A 189 -2.89 -11.90 16.05
CA PRO A 189 -2.08 -12.74 15.17
C PRO A 189 -1.14 -13.58 16.01
N SER A 190 -0.96 -14.84 15.61
CA SER A 190 0.05 -15.68 16.22
C SER A 190 1.42 -15.00 16.09
N PRO A 191 2.35 -15.23 17.03
CA PRO A 191 3.70 -14.67 16.93
C PRO A 191 4.33 -15.00 15.57
N LEU A 192 4.14 -16.22 15.09
CA LEU A 192 4.58 -16.65 13.76
C LEU A 192 3.98 -15.80 12.65
N ALA A 193 2.66 -15.61 12.59
CA ALA A 193 2.04 -14.76 11.56
C ALA A 193 2.52 -13.30 11.65
N LYS A 194 2.73 -12.81 12.87
CA LYS A 194 3.23 -11.45 13.12
C LYS A 194 4.64 -11.25 12.60
N TYR A 195 5.53 -12.24 12.78
CA TYR A 195 6.94 -12.16 12.33
C TYR A 195 7.16 -12.65 10.90
N PHE A 196 6.27 -13.49 10.37
CA PHE A 196 6.33 -14.02 9.01
C PHE A 196 6.43 -12.89 7.99
N PHE A 197 5.60 -11.85 8.10
CA PHE A 197 5.67 -10.71 7.16
C PHE A 197 7.01 -9.95 7.22
N TYR A 198 7.63 -9.87 8.40
CA TYR A 198 8.95 -9.24 8.56
C TYR A 198 10.09 -10.08 8.00
N ALA A 199 9.92 -11.39 7.86
CA ALA A 199 10.90 -12.27 7.25
C ALA A 199 10.63 -12.48 5.74
N PHE A 200 9.36 -12.62 5.38
CA PHE A 200 8.90 -12.93 4.04
C PHE A 200 9.36 -11.87 3.03
N TYR A 201 9.16 -10.59 3.31
CA TYR A 201 9.51 -9.53 2.36
C TYR A 201 11.00 -9.50 1.99
N PRO A 202 11.96 -9.44 2.94
CA PRO A 202 13.38 -9.45 2.60
C PRO A 202 13.82 -10.77 1.97
N LEU A 203 13.28 -11.92 2.40
CA LEU A 203 13.61 -13.23 1.84
C LEU A 203 13.05 -13.42 0.43
N HIS A 204 11.82 -12.98 0.17
CA HIS A 204 11.18 -13.03 -1.14
C HIS A 204 11.98 -12.23 -2.16
N PHE A 205 12.39 -11.01 -1.81
CA PHE A 205 13.25 -10.21 -2.66
C PHE A 205 14.65 -10.81 -2.84
N ALA A 206 15.26 -11.32 -1.77
CA ALA A 206 16.55 -11.99 -1.89
C ALA A 206 16.46 -13.17 -2.87
N LEU A 207 15.38 -13.95 -2.80
CA LEU A 207 15.11 -15.03 -3.72
C LEU A 207 14.90 -14.53 -5.16
N LEU A 208 14.16 -13.43 -5.37
CA LEU A 208 14.01 -12.82 -6.69
C LEU A 208 15.34 -12.33 -7.27
N LEU A 209 16.20 -11.71 -6.46
CA LEU A 209 17.54 -11.29 -6.87
C LEU A 209 18.43 -12.47 -7.24
N LEU A 210 18.35 -13.57 -6.48
CA LEU A 210 19.08 -14.80 -6.79
C LEU A 210 18.58 -15.45 -8.08
N VAL A 211 17.27 -15.51 -8.29
CA VAL A 211 16.67 -16.01 -9.54
C VAL A 211 17.10 -15.13 -10.71
N PHE A 212 17.09 -13.80 -10.55
CA PHE A 212 17.57 -12.87 -11.57
C PHE A 212 19.05 -13.09 -11.90
N ALA A 213 19.90 -13.23 -10.89
CA ALA A 213 21.31 -13.52 -11.09
C ALA A 213 21.54 -14.86 -11.80
N ALA A 214 20.77 -15.90 -11.45
CA ALA A 214 20.83 -17.21 -12.09
C ALA A 214 20.35 -17.19 -13.55
N MET A 215 19.36 -16.37 -13.89
CA MET A 215 18.90 -16.21 -15.29
C MET A 215 19.85 -15.40 -16.18
N ARG A 216 20.76 -14.61 -15.57
CA ARG A 216 21.77 -13.81 -16.28
C ARG A 216 23.06 -14.59 -16.57
N ALA A 217 23.37 -15.59 -15.75
CA ALA A 217 24.54 -16.47 -15.88
C ALA A 217 24.37 -17.47 -17.02
#